data_AF-A0A7Y5RDS3-F1
#
_entry.id   AF-A0A7Y5RDS3-F1
#
_cell.length_a   1.000
_cell.length_b   1.000
_cell.length_c   1.000
_cell.angle_alpha   90.00
_cell.angle_beta   90.00
_cell.angle_gamma   90.00
#
_symmetry.space_group_name_H-M   'P 1'
#
loop_
_entity.id
_entity.type
_entity.pdbx_description
1 polymer ?
#
loop_
_entity_poly.entity_id
_entity_poly.type
_entity_poly.pdbx_seq_one_letter_code
_entity_poly.pdbx_strand_id
1 'polypeptide(L)'
;MATSDSPTGPFHKNLTPMFTFQNLAFPFEDPYIWFDAKRDTYFVIMKEMAGIISGTGHFSLVLFQSHDAVKWEKAEHPLVSTLELHWKEKPRQAVQRLERPQLMFDATGKPIVLLAAIDDGSVETYNVRIPLSQGRPTKR
;
A
#
# COMPACT_ATOMS: atom_id res chain seq x y z
N MET A 1 -16.88 -4.65 -0.15
CA MET A 1 -16.59 -3.98 -1.45
C MET A 1 -17.90 -3.60 -2.11
N ALA A 2 -17.94 -2.60 -2.98
CA ALA A 2 -19.10 -2.35 -3.84
C ALA A 2 -18.67 -2.38 -5.31
N THR A 3 -19.48 -2.99 -6.18
CA THR A 3 -19.18 -3.14 -7.61
C THR A 3 -20.32 -2.57 -8.47
N SER A 4 -20.01 -2.19 -9.71
CA SER A 4 -20.95 -1.66 -10.69
C SER A 4 -20.40 -1.85 -12.09
N ASP A 5 -21.27 -2.08 -13.06
CA ASP A 5 -20.91 -2.13 -14.49
C ASP A 5 -20.81 -0.71 -15.10
N SER A 6 -21.15 0.33 -14.33
CA SER A 6 -21.05 1.74 -14.70
C SER A 6 -20.26 2.54 -13.66
N PRO A 7 -19.41 3.50 -14.05
CA PRO A 7 -18.72 4.38 -13.11
C PRO A 7 -19.67 5.24 -12.25
N THR A 8 -20.93 5.41 -12.67
CA THR A 8 -21.95 6.18 -11.94
C THR A 8 -22.93 5.30 -11.14
N GLY A 9 -22.72 3.98 -11.13
CA GLY A 9 -23.60 3.03 -10.44
C GLY A 9 -24.76 2.52 -11.31
N PRO A 10 -25.73 1.79 -10.71
CA PRO A 10 -25.86 1.55 -9.27
C PRO A 10 -24.76 0.65 -8.71
N PHE A 11 -24.33 0.93 -7.48
CA PHE A 11 -23.33 0.11 -6.79
C PHE A 11 -24.00 -1.00 -5.97
N HIS A 12 -23.58 -2.23 -6.20
CA HIS A 12 -24.00 -3.40 -5.44
C HIS A 12 -23.00 -3.68 -4.32
N LYS A 13 -23.46 -3.62 -3.07
CA LYS A 13 -22.61 -3.84 -1.89
C LYS A 13 -22.45 -5.34 -1.65
N ASN A 14 -21.21 -5.81 -1.67
CA ASN A 14 -20.82 -7.07 -1.06
C ASN A 14 -20.31 -6.80 0.36
N LEU A 15 -21.07 -7.29 1.35
CA LEU A 15 -20.80 -7.11 2.77
C LEU A 15 -19.84 -8.16 3.34
N THR A 16 -19.43 -9.14 2.55
CA THR A 16 -18.37 -10.07 2.94
C THR A 16 -17.05 -9.30 3.07
N PRO A 17 -16.41 -9.29 4.25
CA PRO A 17 -15.13 -8.64 4.42
C PRO A 17 -14.05 -9.34 3.58
N MET A 18 -13.21 -8.58 2.88
CA MET A 18 -12.13 -9.12 2.03
C MET A 18 -10.84 -9.37 2.81
N PHE A 19 -10.60 -8.56 3.84
CA PHE A 19 -9.43 -8.66 4.70
C PHE A 19 -9.89 -8.81 6.15
N THR A 20 -9.67 -9.98 6.73
CA THR A 20 -10.02 -10.26 8.12
C THR A 20 -8.80 -10.81 8.85
N PHE A 21 -8.66 -10.41 10.12
CA PHE A 21 -7.72 -11.00 11.06
C PHE A 21 -8.47 -11.35 12.33
N GLN A 22 -8.23 -12.54 12.86
CA GLN A 22 -8.88 -12.99 14.07
C GLN A 22 -8.60 -12.00 15.20
N ASN A 23 -9.66 -11.57 15.90
CA ASN A 23 -9.61 -10.62 17.01
C ASN A 23 -9.18 -9.17 16.66
N LEU A 24 -9.12 -8.80 15.38
CA LEU A 24 -8.92 -7.41 14.95
C LEU A 24 -10.17 -6.90 14.22
N ALA A 25 -10.87 -5.93 14.83
CA ALA A 25 -12.04 -5.30 14.22
C ALA A 25 -11.67 -4.43 13.01
N PHE A 26 -10.46 -3.84 13.04
CA PHE A 26 -10.02 -2.90 12.04
C PHE A 26 -8.54 -3.18 11.66
N PRO A 27 -8.26 -4.21 10.84
CA PRO A 27 -6.89 -4.63 10.57
C PRO A 27 -6.18 -3.79 9.49
N PHE A 28 -6.92 -3.21 8.53
CA PHE A 28 -6.34 -2.48 7.39
C PHE A 28 -7.14 -1.23 6.99
N GLU A 29 -6.46 -0.14 6.63
CA GLU A 29 -7.01 1.13 6.11
C GLU A 29 -6.42 1.52 4.74
N ASP A 30 -7.06 2.52 4.13
CA ASP A 30 -6.55 3.27 2.97
C ASP A 30 -6.04 2.39 1.81
N PRO A 31 -6.90 1.53 1.22
CA PRO A 31 -6.49 0.69 0.12
C PRO A 31 -6.21 1.50 -1.14
N TYR A 32 -5.05 1.25 -1.75
CA TYR A 32 -4.69 1.70 -3.09
C TYR A 32 -4.52 0.50 -4.00
N ILE A 33 -5.49 0.29 -4.89
CA ILE A 33 -5.56 -0.85 -5.81
C ILE A 33 -5.07 -0.43 -7.20
N TRP A 34 -4.28 -1.28 -7.85
CA TRP A 34 -3.99 -1.16 -9.28
C TRP A 34 -3.91 -2.54 -9.94
N PHE A 35 -3.97 -2.55 -11.27
CA PHE A 35 -3.75 -3.74 -12.07
C PHE A 35 -2.40 -3.64 -12.80
N ASP A 36 -1.55 -4.66 -12.64
CA ASP A 36 -0.27 -4.78 -13.35
C ASP A 36 -0.46 -5.65 -14.58
N ALA A 37 -0.63 -5.02 -15.75
CA ALA A 37 -0.89 -5.72 -17.01
C ALA A 37 0.23 -6.67 -17.44
N LYS A 38 1.48 -6.47 -17.00
CA LYS A 38 2.59 -7.36 -17.35
C LYS A 38 2.53 -8.66 -16.55
N ARG A 39 1.94 -8.62 -15.36
CA ARG A 39 1.78 -9.76 -14.46
C ARG A 39 0.37 -10.37 -14.48
N ASP A 40 -0.57 -9.72 -15.16
CA ASP A 40 -1.99 -10.10 -15.14
C ASP A 40 -2.50 -10.28 -13.71
N THR A 41 -2.19 -9.31 -12.84
CA THR A 41 -2.39 -9.40 -11.39
C THR A 41 -2.82 -8.04 -10.84
N TYR A 42 -3.83 -8.05 -9.98
CA TYR A 42 -4.19 -6.91 -9.14
C TYR A 42 -3.29 -6.86 -7.92
N PHE A 43 -2.91 -5.66 -7.53
CA PHE A 43 -2.20 -5.40 -6.29
C PHE A 43 -2.95 -4.37 -5.46
N VAL A 44 -2.76 -4.44 -4.15
CA VAL A 44 -3.23 -3.41 -3.23
C VAL A 44 -2.17 -3.10 -2.19
N ILE A 45 -1.91 -1.80 -1.97
CA ILE A 45 -1.17 -1.34 -0.80
C ILE A 45 -2.18 -0.83 0.23
N MET A 46 -2.04 -1.22 1.49
CA MET A 46 -2.89 -0.79 2.60
C MET A 46 -2.04 -0.44 3.82
N LYS A 47 -2.58 0.40 4.69
CA LYS A 47 -2.06 0.58 6.04
C LYS A 47 -2.50 -0.60 6.90
N GLU A 48 -1.55 -1.38 7.40
CA GLU A 48 -1.80 -2.39 8.42
C GLU A 48 -1.76 -1.78 9.82
N MET A 49 -2.71 -2.17 10.67
CA MET A 49 -2.83 -1.64 12.03
C MET A 49 -1.92 -2.32 13.07
N ALA A 50 -1.67 -3.62 12.94
CA ALA A 50 -1.05 -4.44 14.00
C ALA A 50 0.36 -4.97 13.66
N GLY A 51 0.84 -4.80 12.43
CA GLY A 51 2.15 -5.27 11.98
C GLY A 51 2.33 -6.79 11.99
N ILE A 52 1.25 -7.56 11.85
CA ILE A 52 1.23 -9.03 11.80
C ILE A 52 1.66 -9.54 10.41
N ILE A 53 1.18 -8.88 9.36
CA ILE A 53 1.53 -9.16 7.96
C ILE A 53 2.97 -8.74 7.67
N SER A 54 3.31 -7.52 8.07
CA SER A 54 4.64 -6.96 7.83
C SER A 54 5.73 -7.52 8.75
N GLY A 55 5.35 -8.09 9.90
CA GLY A 55 6.27 -8.54 10.94
C GLY A 55 6.90 -7.42 11.75
N THR A 56 6.43 -6.17 11.61
CA THR A 56 6.97 -5.02 12.35
C THR A 56 6.42 -4.91 13.77
N GLY A 57 5.24 -5.51 14.03
CA GLY A 57 4.51 -5.37 15.30
C GLY A 57 3.90 -3.98 15.54
N HIS A 58 3.85 -3.12 14.52
CA HIS A 58 3.26 -1.77 14.56
C HIS A 58 2.74 -1.34 13.19
N PHE A 59 2.19 -0.11 13.09
CA PHE A 59 1.70 0.43 11.81
C PHE A 59 2.74 0.34 10.69
N SER A 60 2.28 -0.12 9.52
CA SER A 60 3.14 -0.25 8.33
C SER A 60 2.28 -0.28 7.07
N LEU A 61 2.90 -0.05 5.91
CA LEU A 61 2.25 -0.29 4.63
C LEU A 61 2.54 -1.71 4.16
N VAL A 62 1.51 -2.41 3.69
CA VAL A 62 1.61 -3.80 3.24
C VAL A 62 1.01 -4.03 1.86
N LEU A 63 1.55 -5.01 1.13
CA LEU A 63 1.19 -5.40 -0.22
C LEU A 63 0.48 -6.75 -0.26
N PHE A 64 -0.68 -6.76 -0.90
CA PHE A 64 -1.42 -7.97 -1.26
C PHE A 64 -1.61 -8.04 -2.76
N GLN A 65 -1.87 -9.24 -3.26
CA GLN A 65 -2.12 -9.54 -4.66
C GLN A 65 -3.40 -10.35 -4.85
N SER A 66 -3.96 -10.29 -6.06
CA SER A 66 -5.18 -11.00 -6.44
C SER A 66 -5.26 -11.16 -7.95
N HIS A 67 -5.85 -12.25 -8.44
CA HIS A 67 -6.18 -12.42 -9.86
C HIS A 67 -7.58 -11.91 -10.23
N ASP A 68 -8.48 -11.73 -9.25
CA ASP A 68 -9.89 -11.39 -9.48
C ASP A 68 -10.36 -10.13 -8.72
N ALA A 69 -9.47 -9.48 -7.98
CA ALA A 69 -9.75 -8.35 -7.07
C ALA A 69 -10.79 -8.64 -5.96
N VAL A 70 -11.14 -9.92 -5.75
CA VAL A 70 -12.09 -10.37 -4.73
C VAL A 70 -11.37 -11.19 -3.65
N LYS A 71 -10.53 -12.14 -4.06
CA LYS A 71 -9.73 -12.99 -3.19
C LYS A 71 -8.30 -12.48 -3.17
N TRP A 72 -7.85 -12.10 -1.99
CA TRP A 72 -6.55 -11.48 -1.80
C TRP A 72 -5.64 -12.36 -0.98
N GLU A 73 -4.38 -12.40 -1.36
CA GLU A 73 -3.30 -13.08 -0.63
C GLU A 73 -2.13 -12.12 -0.42
N LYS A 74 -1.30 -12.38 0.59
CA LYS A 74 -0.10 -11.58 0.82
C LYS A 74 0.84 -11.75 -0.38
N ALA A 75 1.44 -10.68 -0.85
CA ALA A 75 2.53 -10.79 -1.84
C ALA A 75 3.74 -11.50 -1.22
N GLU A 76 4.65 -12.01 -2.06
CA GLU A 76 5.90 -12.66 -1.62
C GLU A 76 6.73 -11.76 -0.69
N HIS A 77 6.72 -10.46 -0.94
CA HIS A 77 7.34 -9.43 -0.10
C HIS A 77 6.26 -8.43 0.35
N PRO A 78 5.56 -8.71 1.46
CA PRO A 78 4.38 -7.95 1.83
C PRO A 78 4.71 -6.62 2.49
N LEU A 79 5.88 -6.41 3.09
CA LEU A 79 6.24 -5.11 3.68
C LEU A 79 6.61 -4.10 2.60
N VAL A 80 5.84 -3.01 2.50
CA VAL A 80 6.08 -1.90 1.57
C VAL A 80 6.87 -0.79 2.24
N SER A 81 6.46 -0.38 3.45
CA SER A 81 7.12 0.68 4.20
C SER A 81 6.88 0.53 5.70
N THR A 82 7.91 0.84 6.49
CA THR A 82 7.80 1.11 7.93
C THR A 82 7.48 2.59 8.15
N LEU A 83 7.40 3.03 9.42
CA LEU A 83 7.27 4.44 9.81
C LEU A 83 8.62 5.18 9.84
N GLU A 84 9.52 4.87 8.91
CA GLU A 84 10.84 5.49 8.84
C GLU A 84 11.09 6.08 7.45
N LEU A 85 11.39 7.38 7.40
CA LEU A 85 11.77 8.08 6.18
C LEU A 85 13.28 8.05 5.98
N HIS A 86 13.70 7.65 4.79
CA HIS A 86 15.09 7.60 4.37
C HIS A 86 15.40 8.77 3.44
N TRP A 87 16.00 9.81 3.98
CA TRP A 87 16.47 10.95 3.20
C TRP A 87 17.86 10.68 2.63
N LYS A 88 18.16 11.22 1.44
CA LYS A 88 19.47 11.04 0.78
C LYS A 88 20.65 11.55 1.61
N GLU A 89 20.46 12.67 2.29
CA GLU A 89 21.54 13.43 2.95
C GLU A 89 21.16 13.83 4.39
N LYS A 90 20.16 13.17 4.98
CA LYS A 90 19.78 13.38 6.38
C LYS A 90 19.74 12.04 7.11
N PRO A 91 19.84 12.03 8.44
CA PRO A 91 19.55 10.86 9.24
C PRO A 91 18.15 10.33 8.94
N ARG A 92 17.96 9.04 9.24
CA ARG A 92 16.64 8.42 9.26
C ARG A 92 15.71 9.21 10.18
N GLN A 93 14.48 9.41 9.72
CA GLN A 93 13.46 10.11 10.48
C GLN A 93 12.32 9.14 10.76
N ALA A 94 12.13 8.78 12.02
CA ALA A 94 10.91 8.12 12.46
C ALA A 94 9.74 9.10 12.39
N VAL A 95 8.58 8.62 11.95
CA VAL A 95 7.33 9.39 11.88
C VAL A 95 6.24 8.68 12.68
N GLN A 96 5.20 9.40 13.08
CA GLN A 96 4.07 8.80 13.80
C GLN A 96 3.10 8.10 12.85
N ARG A 97 2.93 8.65 11.64
CA ARG A 97 2.07 8.08 10.59
C ARG A 97 2.71 8.18 9.22
N LEU A 98 2.53 7.13 8.42
CA LEU A 98 2.81 7.07 6.99
C LEU A 98 1.64 6.32 6.34
N GLU A 99 0.74 7.06 5.71
CA GLU A 99 -0.62 6.58 5.38
C GLU A 99 -1.04 7.02 3.98
N ARG A 100 -2.25 6.59 3.55
CA ARG A 100 -2.84 6.96 2.24
C ARG A 100 -1.91 6.73 1.06
N PRO A 101 -1.39 5.49 0.87
CA PRO A 101 -0.46 5.18 -0.20
C PRO A 101 -1.05 5.49 -1.57
N GLN A 102 -0.24 6.03 -2.47
CA GLN A 102 -0.55 6.14 -3.89
C GLN A 102 0.69 5.89 -4.73
N LEU A 103 0.53 5.37 -5.95
CA LEU A 103 1.63 5.17 -6.88
C LEU A 103 1.56 6.16 -8.05
N MET A 104 2.71 6.68 -8.42
CA MET A 104 2.92 7.33 -9.72
C MET A 104 3.59 6.33 -10.66
N PHE A 105 3.07 6.22 -11.88
CA PHE A 105 3.56 5.31 -12.91
C PHE A 105 4.28 6.08 -14.02
N ASP A 106 5.26 5.43 -14.65
CA ASP A 106 5.84 5.91 -15.89
C ASP A 106 4.96 5.59 -17.11
N ALA A 107 5.37 6.04 -18.29
CA ALA A 107 4.66 5.82 -19.55
C ALA A 107 4.55 4.32 -19.95
N THR A 108 5.30 3.43 -19.29
CA THR A 108 5.26 1.98 -19.53
C THR A 108 4.37 1.23 -18.55
N GLY A 109 3.69 1.96 -17.65
CA GLY A 109 2.86 1.39 -16.58
C GLY A 109 3.67 0.84 -15.40
N LYS A 110 4.95 1.20 -15.27
CA LYS A 110 5.77 0.77 -14.13
C LYS A 110 5.65 1.78 -12.98
N PRO A 111 5.42 1.35 -11.72
CA PRO A 111 5.41 2.27 -10.59
C PRO A 111 6.83 2.80 -10.32
N ILE A 112 6.95 4.12 -10.18
CA ILE A 112 8.23 4.82 -10.01
C ILE A 112 8.33 5.64 -8.72
N VAL A 113 7.20 6.02 -8.13
CA VAL A 113 7.17 6.78 -6.87
C VAL A 113 5.99 6.29 -6.03
N LEU A 114 6.24 6.05 -4.74
CA LEU A 114 5.21 5.94 -3.71
C LEU A 114 4.97 7.32 -3.10
N LEU A 115 3.74 7.79 -3.12
CA LEU A 115 3.28 8.96 -2.38
C LEU A 115 2.60 8.51 -1.10
N ALA A 116 2.84 9.23 -0.01
CA ALA A 116 2.21 8.98 1.28
C ALA A 116 2.05 10.27 2.07
N ALA A 117 1.00 10.32 2.89
CA ALA A 117 0.78 11.38 3.87
C ALA A 117 1.56 11.06 5.15
N ILE A 118 2.21 12.08 5.71
CA ILE A 118 3.09 11.99 6.88
C ILE A 118 2.54 12.86 8.01
N ASP A 119 2.54 12.27 9.19
CA ASP A 119 2.46 12.96 10.48
C ASP A 119 3.73 12.58 11.25
N ASP A 120 4.59 13.56 11.52
CA ASP A 120 5.82 13.38 12.29
C ASP A 120 5.72 13.95 13.71
N GLY A 121 4.51 14.28 14.17
CA GLY A 121 4.26 14.91 15.47
C GLY A 121 4.50 16.42 15.49
N SER A 122 4.79 17.03 14.33
CA SER A 122 4.80 18.48 14.18
C SER A 122 3.38 19.06 14.03
N VAL A 123 3.28 20.38 13.89
CA VAL A 123 1.98 21.07 13.76
C VAL A 123 1.32 20.77 12.42
N GLU A 124 2.11 20.53 11.37
CA GLU A 124 1.63 20.39 10.01
C GLU A 124 1.82 18.95 9.50
N THR A 125 0.83 18.46 8.76
CA THR A 125 0.97 17.20 8.01
C THR A 125 1.39 17.51 6.58
N TYR A 126 2.13 16.60 5.95
CA TYR A 126 2.66 16.80 4.60
C TYR A 126 2.67 15.53 3.79
N ASN A 127 2.86 15.65 2.48
CA ASN A 127 3.04 14.51 1.59
C ASN A 127 4.52 14.34 1.23
N VAL A 128 4.98 13.09 1.22
CA VAL A 128 6.31 12.73 0.69
C VAL A 128 6.18 12.00 -0.63
N ARG A 129 7.26 12.06 -1.40
CA ARG A 129 7.45 11.29 -2.64
C ARG A 129 8.66 10.39 -2.43
N ILE A 130 8.43 9.09 -2.35
CA ILE A 130 9.46 8.08 -2.10
C ILE A 130 9.77 7.41 -3.45
N PRO A 131 10.93 7.69 -4.07
CA PRO A 131 11.30 7.04 -5.33
C PRO A 131 11.44 5.53 -5.13
N LEU A 132 10.79 4.76 -6.00
CA LEU A 132 10.93 3.31 -6.01
C LEU A 132 12.19 2.95 -6.79
N SER A 133 13.11 2.24 -6.14
CA SER A 133 14.34 1.81 -6.82
C SER A 133 13.98 0.93 -8.00
N GLN A 134 14.53 1.24 -9.17
CA GLN A 134 14.78 0.24 -10.19
C GLN A 134 15.66 -0.81 -9.50
N GLY A 135 15.20 -2.06 -9.37
CA GLY A 135 15.96 -3.12 -8.69
C GLY A 135 17.43 -3.07 -9.09
N ARG A 136 18.34 -3.36 -8.15
CA ARG A 136 19.78 -3.47 -8.50
C ARG A 136 19.89 -4.31 -9.77
N PRO A 137 20.68 -3.89 -10.78
CA PRO A 137 20.99 -4.77 -11.89
C PRO A 137 21.50 -6.06 -11.28
N THR A 138 20.87 -7.18 -11.62
CA THR A 138 21.48 -8.49 -11.39
C THR A 138 22.88 -8.41 -12.00
N LYS A 139 23.91 -8.65 -11.18
CA LYS A 139 25.27 -8.75 -11.70
C LYS A 139 25.23 -9.79 -12.82
N ARG A 140 25.74 -9.39 -13.98
CA ARG A 140 25.94 -10.24 -15.15
C ARG A 140 26.70 -11.51 -14.80
#